data_AF-A0A7V8JC32-F1
#
_entry.id   AF-A0A7V8JC32-F1
#
_cell.length_a   1.000
_cell.length_b   1.000
_cell.length_c   1.000
_cell.angle_alpha   90.00
_cell.angle_beta   90.00
_cell.angle_gamma   90.00
#
_symmetry.space_group_name_H-M   'P 1'
#
loop_
_entity.id
_entity.type
_entity.pdbx_description
1 polymer ?
#
loop_
_entity_poly.entity_id
_entity_poly.type
_entity_poly.pdbx_seq_one_letter_code
_entity_poly.pdbx_strand_id
1 'polypeptide(L)'
;MKKIRPILGAALAAFLAYQAYASFYYGKPYQGRDYSPDQAFYYQKYRLFSWRTWIPSMTMPGDGDSSRYSVGGYLRVFKADGTLVGRSYDGCIAVVEVSWYDDAVGGFGCNEHLIVLTAKAKVD
;
A
#
# COMPACT_ATOMS: atom_id res chain seq x y z
N MET A 1 -24.70 -8.42 35.18
CA MET A 1 -23.31 -8.68 34.73
C MET A 1 -23.15 -9.80 33.68
N LYS A 2 -24.05 -10.78 33.55
CA LYS A 2 -23.87 -11.91 32.60
C LYS A 2 -23.86 -11.53 31.10
N LYS A 3 -24.54 -10.46 30.68
CA LYS A 3 -24.62 -10.02 29.27
C LYS A 3 -23.45 -9.13 28.81
N ILE A 4 -22.63 -8.61 29.72
CA ILE A 4 -21.51 -7.70 29.38
C ILE A 4 -20.32 -8.49 28.80
N ARG A 5 -20.07 -9.71 29.30
CA ARG A 5 -19.02 -10.61 28.80
C ARG A 5 -19.16 -10.97 27.30
N PRO A 6 -20.33 -11.40 26.80
CA PRO A 6 -20.48 -11.70 25.38
C PRO A 6 -20.42 -10.44 24.50
N ILE A 7 -20.87 -9.28 24.98
CA ILE A 7 -20.77 -8.00 24.24
C ILE A 7 -19.30 -7.59 24.10
N LEU A 8 -18.51 -7.65 25.18
CA LEU A 8 -17.07 -7.40 25.13
C LEU A 8 -16.34 -8.41 24.23
N GLY A 9 -16.74 -9.68 24.26
CA GLY A 9 -16.19 -10.70 23.37
C GLY A 9 -16.47 -10.40 21.90
N ALA A 10 -17.70 -10.01 21.56
CA ALA A 10 -18.07 -9.64 20.19
C ALA A 10 -17.35 -8.37 19.72
N ALA A 11 -17.23 -7.36 20.58
CA ALA A 11 -16.50 -6.13 20.27
C ALA A 11 -15.01 -6.41 20.02
N LEU A 12 -14.39 -7.26 20.85
CA LEU A 12 -13.01 -7.68 20.65
C LEU A 12 -12.83 -8.47 19.35
N ALA A 13 -13.75 -9.39 19.03
CA ALA A 13 -13.70 -10.14 17.78
C ALA A 13 -13.82 -9.23 16.55
N ALA A 14 -14.74 -8.26 16.57
CA ALA A 14 -14.88 -7.28 15.51
C ALA A 14 -13.63 -6.41 15.35
N PHE A 15 -13.03 -5.99 16.47
CA PHE A 15 -11.78 -5.23 16.46
C PHE A 15 -10.62 -6.05 15.85
N LEU A 16 -10.44 -7.31 16.25
CA LEU A 16 -9.40 -8.18 15.71
C LEU A 16 -9.61 -8.47 14.22
N ALA A 17 -10.86 -8.71 13.80
CA ALA A 17 -11.21 -8.88 12.39
C ALA A 17 -10.87 -7.63 11.56
N TYR A 18 -11.16 -6.44 12.11
CA TYR A 18 -10.79 -5.17 11.46
C TYR A 18 -9.27 -5.00 11.37
N GLN A 19 -8.51 -5.29 12.44
CA GLN A 19 -7.04 -5.21 12.41
C GLN A 19 -6.44 -6.20 11.40
N ALA A 20 -6.99 -7.42 11.32
CA ALA A 20 -6.60 -8.41 10.32
C ALA A 20 -6.91 -7.90 8.90
N TYR A 21 -8.12 -7.39 8.65
CA TYR A 21 -8.47 -6.80 7.36
C TYR A 21 -7.54 -5.65 6.97
N ALA A 22 -7.31 -4.72 7.89
CA ALA A 22 -6.44 -3.57 7.69
C ALA A 22 -5.00 -4.00 7.37
N SER A 23 -4.50 -5.06 8.00
CA SER A 23 -3.12 -5.51 7.85
C SER A 23 -2.90 -6.40 6.62
N PHE A 24 -3.78 -7.37 6.38
CA PHE A 24 -3.64 -8.37 5.32
C PHE A 24 -4.24 -7.95 3.97
N TYR A 25 -5.24 -7.06 3.97
CA TYR A 25 -5.94 -6.68 2.73
C TYR A 25 -5.77 -5.19 2.41
N TYR A 26 -5.92 -4.29 3.38
CA TYR A 26 -5.74 -2.86 3.12
C TYR A 26 -4.26 -2.45 3.08
N GLY A 27 -3.45 -3.03 3.96
CA GLY A 27 -2.04 -2.68 4.15
C GLY A 27 -1.85 -1.37 4.91
N LYS A 28 -0.58 -1.08 5.24
CA LYS A 28 -0.18 0.19 5.85
C LYS A 28 0.67 1.01 4.89
N PRO A 29 0.53 2.36 4.90
CA PRO A 29 1.40 3.22 4.10
C PRO A 29 2.84 3.00 4.56
N TYR A 30 3.72 2.75 3.59
CA TYR A 30 5.13 2.45 3.83
C TYR A 30 6.05 3.64 3.50
N GLN A 31 5.58 4.60 2.71
CA GLN A 31 6.29 5.83 2.37
C GLN A 31 5.39 7.05 2.51
N GLY A 32 5.98 8.24 2.46
CA GLY A 32 5.26 9.51 2.36
C GLY A 32 4.39 9.60 1.10
N ARG A 33 3.53 10.61 1.07
CA ARG A 33 2.78 10.96 -0.16
C ARG A 33 3.74 11.62 -1.12
N ASP A 34 3.79 11.11 -2.34
CA ASP A 34 4.53 11.73 -3.43
C ASP A 34 3.50 12.36 -4.35
N TYR A 35 3.57 13.69 -4.52
CA TYR A 35 2.57 14.47 -5.24
C TYR A 35 2.97 14.63 -6.71
N SER A 36 1.97 14.69 -7.59
CA SER A 36 2.17 15.08 -8.99
C SER A 36 2.71 16.51 -9.07
N PRO A 37 3.35 16.91 -10.19
CA PRO A 37 3.90 18.25 -10.36
C PRO A 37 2.88 19.39 -10.14
N ASP A 38 1.61 19.15 -10.48
CA ASP A 38 0.49 20.08 -10.31
C ASP A 38 -0.20 19.96 -8.94
N GLN A 39 0.28 19.07 -8.07
CA GLN A 39 -0.29 18.74 -6.75
C GLN A 39 -1.76 18.27 -6.76
N ALA A 40 -2.33 17.94 -7.93
CA ALA A 40 -3.70 17.47 -8.04
C ALA A 40 -3.86 16.01 -7.58
N PHE A 41 -2.79 15.23 -7.66
CA PHE A 41 -2.74 13.82 -7.30
C PHE A 41 -1.57 13.53 -6.37
N TYR A 42 -1.67 12.43 -5.64
CA TYR A 42 -0.53 11.82 -4.98
C TYR A 42 -0.58 10.31 -5.10
N TYR A 43 0.59 9.68 -5.19
CA TYR A 43 0.70 8.24 -5.03
C TYR A 43 1.29 7.90 -3.67
N GLN A 44 0.95 6.71 -3.18
CA GLN A 44 1.50 6.18 -1.95
C GLN A 44 1.56 4.66 -2.02
N LYS A 45 2.71 4.09 -1.61
CA LYS A 45 2.90 2.65 -1.51
C LYS A 45 2.37 2.13 -0.18
N TYR A 46 1.57 1.08 -0.24
CA TYR A 46 1.03 0.36 0.91
C TYR A 46 1.64 -1.03 0.98
N ARG A 47 2.20 -1.40 2.13
CA ARG A 47 2.74 -2.73 2.37
C ARG A 47 1.71 -3.58 3.10
N LEU A 48 1.49 -4.81 2.64
CA LEU A 48 0.67 -5.79 3.36
C LEU A 48 1.49 -6.42 4.49
N PHE A 49 0.78 -6.94 5.48
CA PHE A 49 1.40 -7.81 6.47
C PHE A 49 1.79 -9.14 5.81
N SER A 50 2.97 -9.65 6.16
CA SER A 50 3.44 -10.97 5.76
C SER A 50 4.14 -11.62 6.93
N TRP A 51 3.77 -12.86 7.24
CA TRP A 51 4.46 -13.63 8.27
C TRP A 51 5.96 -13.80 8.00
N ARG A 52 6.39 -13.68 6.73
CA ARG A 52 7.81 -13.72 6.36
C ARG A 52 8.63 -12.58 6.98
N THR A 53 8.03 -11.45 7.38
CA THR A 53 8.77 -10.39 8.08
C THR A 53 9.23 -10.79 9.48
N TRP A 54 8.67 -11.86 10.05
CA TRP A 54 9.06 -12.38 11.37
C TRP A 54 10.18 -13.41 11.30
N ILE A 55 10.48 -13.91 10.10
CA ILE A 55 11.56 -14.88 9.88
C ILE A 55 12.82 -14.08 9.57
N PRO A 56 13.86 -14.13 10.42
CA PRO A 56 15.12 -13.48 10.12
C PRO A 56 15.72 -14.11 8.86
N SER A 57 15.79 -13.36 7.76
CA SER A 57 16.52 -13.79 6.57
C SER A 57 18.01 -13.50 6.81
N MET A 58 18.81 -14.54 7.04
CA MET A 58 20.26 -14.41 6.95
C MET A 58 20.64 -14.24 5.49
N THR A 59 20.85 -13.00 5.04
CA THR A 59 21.39 -12.70 3.72
C THR A 59 22.91 -12.78 3.75
N MET A 60 23.52 -13.33 2.71
CA MET A 60 24.97 -13.26 2.57
C MET A 60 25.42 -11.79 2.45
N PRO A 61 26.62 -11.43 2.91
CA PRO A 61 27.16 -10.09 2.66
C PRO A 61 27.14 -9.78 1.16
N GLY A 62 26.39 -8.76 0.76
CA GLY A 62 26.21 -8.36 -0.64
C GLY A 62 24.80 -8.62 -1.23
N ASP A 63 23.95 -9.42 -0.59
CA ASP A 63 22.63 -9.82 -1.12
C ASP A 63 21.52 -8.76 -0.96
N GLY A 64 21.83 -7.61 -0.38
CA GLY A 64 20.82 -6.61 -0.01
C GLY A 64 19.81 -7.14 1.02
N ASP A 65 18.84 -6.31 1.39
CA ASP A 65 17.77 -6.72 2.31
C ASP A 65 16.70 -7.50 1.53
N SER A 66 16.92 -8.83 1.40
CA SER A 66 16.01 -9.74 0.68
C SER A 66 14.57 -9.71 1.23
N SER A 67 14.38 -9.27 2.48
CA SER A 67 13.06 -9.07 3.08
C SER A 67 12.22 -8.00 2.36
N ARG A 68 12.85 -7.10 1.60
CA ARG A 68 12.16 -6.09 0.77
C ARG A 68 11.46 -6.70 -0.44
N TYR A 69 11.94 -7.83 -0.95
CA TYR A 69 11.35 -8.54 -2.08
C TYR A 69 10.26 -9.53 -1.67
N SER A 70 10.13 -9.83 -0.38
CA SER A 70 9.28 -10.91 0.12
C SER A 70 7.91 -10.47 0.63
N VAL A 71 7.59 -9.18 0.52
CA VAL A 71 6.35 -8.61 1.03
C VAL A 71 5.67 -7.77 -0.04
N GLY A 72 4.50 -8.25 -0.45
CA GLY A 72 3.67 -7.57 -1.43
C GLY A 72 2.90 -6.38 -0.85
N GLY A 73 2.25 -5.67 -1.75
CA GLY A 73 1.47 -4.50 -1.42
C GLY A 73 0.85 -3.83 -2.61
N TYR A 74 0.38 -2.60 -2.41
CA TYR A 74 -0.31 -1.83 -3.42
C TYR A 74 0.40 -0.51 -3.69
N LEU A 75 0.60 -0.20 -4.96
CA LEU A 75 0.73 1.18 -5.41
C LEU A 75 -0.68 1.75 -5.51
N ARG A 76 -0.95 2.85 -4.81
CA ARG A 76 -2.25 3.52 -4.84
C ARG A 76 -2.08 4.97 -5.26
N VAL A 77 -2.98 5.44 -6.09
CA VAL A 77 -3.03 6.84 -6.54
C VAL A 77 -4.33 7.44 -6.06
N PHE A 78 -4.22 8.64 -5.51
CA PHE A 78 -5.32 9.40 -4.96
C PHE A 78 -5.32 10.80 -5.56
N LYS A 79 -6.50 11.44 -5.56
CA LYS A 79 -6.61 12.89 -5.69
C LYS A 79 -6.08 13.55 -4.41
N ALA A 80 -5.75 14.84 -4.48
CA ALA A 80 -5.31 15.63 -3.33
C ALA A 80 -6.31 15.62 -2.15
N ASP A 81 -7.60 15.46 -2.44
CA ASP A 81 -8.68 15.32 -1.43
C ASP A 81 -8.71 13.94 -0.74
N GLY A 82 -7.87 12.99 -1.15
CA GLY A 82 -7.80 11.64 -0.62
C GLY A 82 -8.69 10.61 -1.32
N THR A 83 -9.40 10.99 -2.39
CA THR A 83 -10.22 10.07 -3.19
C THR A 83 -9.32 9.10 -3.96
N LEU A 84 -9.53 7.79 -3.80
CA LEU A 84 -8.78 6.77 -4.53
C LEU A 84 -9.13 6.81 -6.03
N VAL A 85 -8.12 6.99 -6.88
CA VAL A 85 -8.25 6.96 -8.35
C VAL A 85 -8.00 5.56 -8.87
N GLY A 86 -6.95 4.90 -8.37
CA GLY A 86 -6.56 3.59 -8.84
C GLY A 86 -5.58 2.89 -7.91
N ARG A 87 -5.44 1.58 -8.09
CA ARG A 87 -4.48 0.75 -7.37
C ARG A 87 -3.94 -0.36 -8.25
N SER A 88 -2.69 -0.73 -8.01
CA SER A 88 -2.05 -1.91 -8.61
C SER A 88 -1.31 -2.70 -7.53
N TYR A 89 -1.39 -4.03 -7.58
CA TYR A 89 -0.71 -4.90 -6.63
C TYR A 89 0.68 -5.27 -7.14
N ASP A 90 1.68 -5.29 -6.26
CA ASP A 90 3.00 -5.83 -6.55
C ASP A 90 3.50 -6.75 -5.44
N GLY A 91 4.21 -7.82 -5.82
CA GLY A 91 4.82 -8.77 -4.90
C GLY A 91 6.04 -8.22 -4.15
N CYS A 92 6.70 -7.19 -4.68
CA CYS A 92 7.86 -6.53 -4.09
C CYS A 92 7.70 -5.01 -4.05
N ILE A 93 6.54 -4.56 -3.56
CA ILE A 93 6.17 -3.13 -3.48
C ILE A 93 7.25 -2.23 -2.87
N ALA A 94 8.08 -2.75 -1.96
CA ALA A 94 9.11 -1.97 -1.28
C ALA A 94 10.24 -1.51 -2.20
N VAL A 95 10.48 -2.23 -3.32
CA VAL A 95 11.52 -1.90 -4.31
C VAL A 95 10.94 -1.38 -5.63
N VAL A 96 9.61 -1.29 -5.75
CA VAL A 96 8.98 -0.70 -6.95
C VAL A 96 9.44 0.74 -7.09
N GLU A 97 10.08 1.07 -8.20
CA GLU A 97 10.37 2.44 -8.60
C GLU A 97 9.10 3.04 -9.21
N VAL A 98 8.76 4.27 -8.88
CA VAL A 98 7.52 4.90 -9.33
C VAL A 98 7.85 6.28 -9.87
N SER A 99 7.28 6.60 -11.03
CA SER A 99 7.44 7.87 -11.71
C SER A 99 6.09 8.42 -12.14
N TRP A 100 6.00 9.74 -12.13
CA TRP A 100 4.90 10.48 -12.72
C TRP A 100 5.09 10.59 -14.23
N TYR A 101 4.00 10.38 -14.95
CA TYR A 101 3.83 10.77 -16.35
C TYR A 101 2.76 11.86 -16.40
N ASP A 102 2.60 12.49 -17.56
CA ASP A 102 1.65 13.60 -17.74
C ASP A 102 0.21 13.21 -17.36
N ASP A 103 -0.22 11.99 -17.67
CA ASP A 103 -1.58 11.50 -17.49
C ASP A 103 -1.64 10.14 -16.76
N ALA A 104 -0.54 9.71 -16.16
CA ALA A 104 -0.46 8.42 -15.48
C ALA A 104 0.59 8.40 -14.36
N VAL A 105 0.47 7.41 -13.50
CA VAL A 105 1.56 6.95 -12.64
C VAL A 105 1.99 5.60 -13.14
N GLY A 106 3.28 5.42 -13.41
CA GLY A 106 3.83 4.11 -13.70
C GLY A 106 4.83 3.68 -12.64
N GLY A 107 4.99 2.38 -12.50
CA GLY A 107 6.01 1.83 -11.63
C GLY A 107 6.57 0.53 -12.15
N PHE A 108 7.82 0.26 -11.80
CA PHE A 108 8.56 -0.92 -12.20
C PHE A 108 9.13 -1.60 -10.98
N GLY A 109 8.84 -2.90 -10.82
CA GLY A 109 9.38 -3.73 -9.75
C GLY A 109 9.31 -5.19 -10.14
N CYS A 110 8.52 -5.99 -9.43
CA CYS A 110 8.30 -7.39 -9.80
C CYS A 110 7.35 -7.51 -11.00
N ASN A 111 6.42 -6.56 -11.12
CA ASN A 111 5.58 -6.39 -12.29
C ASN A 111 5.66 -4.94 -12.78
N GLU A 112 5.16 -4.72 -13.99
CA GLU A 112 4.91 -3.39 -14.50
C GLU A 112 3.57 -2.88 -13.99
N HIS A 113 3.54 -1.61 -13.60
CA HIS A 113 2.35 -0.92 -13.13
C HIS A 113 2.10 0.31 -13.99
N LEU A 114 0.85 0.48 -14.42
CA LEU A 114 0.37 1.69 -15.05
C LEU A 114 -1.02 2.02 -14.49
N ILE A 115 -1.17 3.22 -13.93
CA ILE A 115 -2.43 3.74 -13.40
C ILE A 115 -2.71 5.06 -14.11
N VAL A 116 -3.67 5.02 -15.04
CA VAL A 116 -4.08 6.19 -15.84
C VAL A 116 -4.95 7.13 -14.99
N LEU A 117 -4.66 8.43 -15.07
CA LEU A 117 -5.39 9.49 -14.38
C LEU A 117 -6.55 9.95 -15.26
N THR A 118 -7.78 9.57 -14.91
CA THR A 118 -8.96 9.89 -15.73
C THR A 118 -9.46 11.34 -15.61
N ALA A 119 -8.68 12.24 -15.00
CA ALA A 119 -9.08 13.62 -14.78
C ALA A 119 -7.86 14.56 -14.72
N LYS A 120 -7.31 14.98 -15.86
CA LYS A 120 -6.71 16.32 -15.87
C LYS A 120 -7.85 17.30 -15.65
N ALA A 121 -7.87 17.96 -14.49
CA ALA A 121 -8.71 19.13 -14.33
C ALA A 121 -8.32 20.09 -15.46
N LYS A 122 -9.30 20.47 -16.30
CA LYS A 122 -9.15 21.56 -17.26
C LYS A 122 -8.54 22.74 -16.51
N VAL A 123 -7.36 23.17 -16.96
CA VAL A 123 -6.85 24.50 -16.65
C VAL A 123 -7.60 25.41 -17.59
N ASP A 124 -8.55 26.17 -17.06
CA ASP A 124 -9.14 27.34 -17.75
C ASP A 124 -8.13 28.50 -17.74
#